data_AF-A0A965EPW2-F1
#
_entry.id   AF-A0A965EPW2-F1
#
_cell.length_a   1.000
_cell.length_b   1.000
_cell.length_c   1.000
_cell.angle_alpha   90.00
_cell.angle_beta   90.00
_cell.angle_gamma   90.00
#
_symmetry.space_group_name_H-M   'P 1'
#
loop_
_entity.id
_entity.type
_entity.pdbx_description
1 polymer ?
#
loop_
_entity_poly.entity_id
_entity_poly.type
_entity_poly.pdbx_seq_one_letter_code
_entity_poly.pdbx_strand_id
1 'polypeptide(L)'
;MQLLRPNSPLLKVAFELQPPCWVSLHSVVGVVHHSVTGERTDCVVPESSARYPGVVSELDVRASHTKIHHHLETVAEIERILRQHLLETGLGQGG
;
A
#
# COMPACT_ATOMS: atom_id res chain seq x y z
N MET A 1 22.62 -2.72 -7.14
CA MET A 1 21.58 -1.77 -6.67
C MET A 1 20.98 -0.95 -7.83
N GLN A 2 20.37 -1.58 -8.84
CA GLN A 2 19.59 -0.87 -9.90
C GLN A 2 18.09 -1.23 -9.85
N LEU A 3 17.72 -2.25 -9.06
CA LEU A 3 16.39 -2.87 -9.07
C LEU A 3 15.28 -1.92 -8.56
N LEU A 4 15.60 -1.06 -7.60
CA LEU A 4 14.67 -0.15 -6.91
C LEU A 4 14.71 1.29 -7.45
N ARG A 5 15.30 1.52 -8.63
CA ARG A 5 15.21 2.85 -9.26
C ARG A 5 13.76 3.06 -9.74
N PRO A 6 13.16 4.25 -9.57
CA PRO A 6 11.77 4.51 -9.98
C PRO A 6 11.46 4.13 -11.43
N ASN A 7 12.44 4.30 -12.34
CA ASN A 7 12.32 3.97 -13.76
C ASN A 7 12.89 2.59 -14.12
N SER A 8 13.00 1.68 -13.16
CA SER A 8 13.48 0.31 -13.40
C SER A 8 12.46 -0.44 -14.28
N PRO A 9 12.87 -0.99 -15.44
CA PRO A 9 11.97 -1.78 -16.29
C PRO A 9 11.34 -2.96 -15.56
N LEU A 10 12.03 -3.53 -14.57
CA LEU A 10 11.52 -4.63 -13.77
C LEU A 10 10.36 -4.20 -12.86
N LEU A 11 10.42 -3.02 -12.26
CA LEU A 11 9.31 -2.49 -11.45
C LEU A 11 8.08 -2.22 -12.33
N LYS A 12 8.30 -1.71 -13.54
CA LYS A 12 7.22 -1.50 -14.51
C LYS A 12 6.54 -2.82 -14.90
N VAL A 13 7.32 -3.84 -15.25
CA VAL A 13 6.78 -5.17 -15.57
C VAL A 13 6.05 -5.77 -14.37
N ALA A 14 6.61 -5.66 -13.16
CA ALA A 14 5.96 -6.16 -11.94
C ALA A 14 4.62 -5.46 -11.65
N PHE A 15 4.52 -4.15 -11.94
CA PHE A 15 3.27 -3.40 -11.80
C PHE A 15 2.21 -3.82 -12.83
N GLU A 16 2.64 -4.09 -14.06
CA GLU A 16 1.76 -4.53 -15.16
C GLU A 16 1.24 -5.95 -14.97
N LEU A 17 1.98 -6.81 -14.25
CA LEU A 17 1.50 -8.13 -13.87
C LEU A 17 0.29 -8.00 -12.94
N GLN A 18 -0.85 -8.49 -13.42
CA GLN A 18 -2.07 -8.53 -12.63
C GLN A 18 -1.95 -9.61 -11.54
N PRO A 19 -2.23 -9.28 -10.27
CA PRO A 19 -2.36 -10.28 -9.24
C PRO A 19 -3.46 -11.29 -9.59
N PRO A 20 -3.32 -12.57 -9.21
CA PRO A 20 -4.36 -13.56 -9.44
C PRO A 20 -5.70 -13.13 -8.82
N CYS A 21 -6.82 -13.49 -9.46
CA CYS A 21 -8.16 -13.04 -9.04
C CYS A 21 -8.60 -13.53 -7.65
N TRP A 22 -7.90 -14.51 -7.07
CA TRP A 22 -8.13 -15.02 -5.72
C TRP A 22 -7.27 -14.34 -4.65
N VAL A 23 -6.50 -13.30 -5.01
CA VAL A 23 -5.67 -12.52 -4.08
C VAL A 23 -6.29 -11.15 -3.89
N SER A 24 -6.76 -10.86 -2.68
CA SER A 24 -7.22 -9.51 -2.30
C SER A 24 -6.03 -8.58 -2.13
N LEU A 25 -6.10 -7.41 -2.77
CA LEU A 25 -5.08 -6.37 -2.65
C LEU A 25 -5.58 -5.27 -1.72
N HIS A 26 -4.72 -4.83 -0.81
CA HIS A 26 -4.98 -3.73 0.11
C HIS A 26 -3.81 -2.76 0.05
N SER A 27 -4.08 -1.45 0.12
CA SER A 27 -3.07 -0.41 -0.01
C SER A 27 -3.09 0.55 1.18
N VAL A 28 -1.90 0.96 1.63
CA VAL A 28 -1.72 2.02 2.62
C VAL A 28 -0.74 3.03 2.03
N VAL A 29 -1.21 4.26 1.82
CA VAL A 29 -0.50 5.30 1.05
C VAL A 29 -0.08 6.44 1.97
N GLY A 30 1.21 6.76 1.98
CA GLY A 30 1.75 7.88 2.74
C GLY A 30 1.52 9.20 2.04
N VAL A 31 0.96 10.19 2.73
CA VAL A 31 0.75 11.55 2.21
C VAL A 31 1.07 12.60 3.27
N VAL A 32 2.26 13.20 3.23
CA VAL A 32 2.69 14.20 4.23
C VAL A 32 3.10 15.53 3.63
N HIS A 33 3.44 15.55 2.34
CA HIS A 33 3.92 16.74 1.65
C HIS A 33 3.31 16.86 0.24
N HIS A 34 3.48 18.04 -0.36
CA HIS A 34 3.18 18.28 -1.76
C HIS A 34 4.49 18.55 -2.51
N SER A 35 4.69 17.92 -3.66
CA SER A 35 5.82 18.20 -4.54
C SER A 35 5.73 19.62 -5.11
N VAL A 36 6.78 20.06 -5.83
CA VAL A 36 6.80 21.36 -6.53
C VAL A 36 5.67 21.48 -7.56
N THR A 37 5.21 20.35 -8.12
CA THR A 37 4.08 20.29 -9.07
C THR A 37 2.72 20.21 -8.36
N GLY A 38 2.68 20.23 -7.03
CA GLY A 38 1.46 20.17 -6.22
C GLY A 38 0.98 18.75 -5.91
N GLU A 39 1.66 17.71 -6.40
CA GLU A 39 1.29 16.32 -6.20
C GLU A 39 1.55 15.86 -4.75
N ARG A 40 0.61 15.15 -4.13
CA ARG A 40 0.82 14.58 -2.79
C ARG A 40 1.93 13.53 -2.80
N THR A 41 2.70 13.45 -1.73
CA THR A 41 3.84 12.53 -1.61
C THR A 41 4.16 12.22 -0.16
N ASP A 42 4.82 11.08 0.06
CA ASP A 42 5.44 10.69 1.33
C ASP A 42 6.91 11.15 1.45
N CYS A 43 7.32 12.10 0.59
CA CYS A 43 8.68 12.63 0.41
C CYS A 43 9.65 11.72 -0.37
N VAL A 44 9.24 10.54 -0.81
CA VAL A 44 10.06 9.64 -1.64
C VAL A 44 9.31 9.20 -2.88
N VAL A 45 8.07 8.77 -2.71
CA VAL A 45 7.18 8.25 -3.75
C VAL A 45 6.02 9.24 -3.93
N PRO A 46 5.73 9.67 -5.16
CA PRO A 46 4.53 10.43 -5.46
C PRO A 46 3.29 9.56 -5.30
N GLU A 47 2.19 10.16 -4.88
CA GLU A 47 0.91 9.48 -4.68
C GLU A 47 0.46 8.69 -5.92
N SER A 48 0.61 9.25 -7.13
CA SER A 48 0.19 8.57 -8.36
C SER A 48 0.93 7.26 -8.62
N SER A 49 2.15 7.13 -8.12
CA SER A 49 2.98 5.92 -8.22
C SER A 49 2.67 4.91 -7.11
N ALA A 50 2.27 5.40 -5.93
CA ALA A 50 1.96 4.55 -4.78
C ALA A 50 0.59 3.85 -4.88
N ARG A 51 -0.37 4.45 -5.60
CA ARG A 51 -1.72 3.87 -5.77
C ARG A 51 -1.72 2.72 -6.78
N TYR A 52 -2.47 1.67 -6.46
CA TYR A 52 -2.61 0.48 -7.31
C TYR A 52 -4.09 0.23 -7.64
N PRO A 53 -4.46 -0.01 -8.91
CA PRO A 53 -5.85 -0.25 -9.27
C PRO A 53 -6.36 -1.59 -8.73
N GLY A 54 -7.65 -1.68 -8.42
CA GLY A 54 -8.29 -2.94 -8.02
C GLY A 54 -8.04 -3.37 -6.57
N VAL A 55 -7.52 -2.47 -5.72
CA VAL A 55 -7.43 -2.70 -4.27
C VAL A 55 -8.83 -2.68 -3.64
N VAL A 56 -9.07 -3.58 -2.70
CA VAL A 56 -10.37 -3.71 -2.01
C VAL A 56 -10.45 -2.83 -0.76
N SER A 57 -9.30 -2.39 -0.22
CA SER A 57 -9.21 -1.26 0.72
C SER A 57 -7.99 -0.40 0.43
N GLU A 58 -8.13 0.90 0.69
CA GLU A 58 -7.06 1.88 0.56
C GLU A 58 -7.13 2.88 1.72
N LEU A 59 -6.00 3.13 2.39
CA LEU A 59 -5.90 4.06 3.50
C LEU A 59 -4.80 5.10 3.26
N ASP A 60 -5.17 6.37 3.25
CA ASP A 60 -4.22 7.49 3.25
C ASP A 60 -3.75 7.76 4.69
N VAL A 61 -2.43 7.73 4.93
CA VAL A 61 -1.83 8.00 6.24
C VAL A 61 -0.93 9.21 6.13
N ARG A 62 -1.08 10.17 7.06
CA ARG A 62 -0.26 11.38 7.10
C ARG A 62 1.14 11.09 7.65
N ALA A 63 1.98 10.46 6.84
CA ALA A 63 3.31 10.00 7.21
C ALA A 63 4.31 10.10 6.04
N SER A 64 5.59 10.22 6.38
CA SER A 64 6.67 10.08 5.39
C SER A 64 6.95 8.61 5.10
N HIS A 65 7.62 8.36 3.97
CA HIS A 65 7.93 7.02 3.45
C HIS A 65 8.55 6.09 4.51
N THR A 66 9.49 6.63 5.29
CA THR A 66 10.23 5.88 6.31
C THR A 66 9.53 5.82 7.68
N LYS A 67 8.38 6.47 7.84
CA LYS A 67 7.66 6.53 9.13
C LYS A 67 6.27 5.94 9.07
N ILE A 68 5.69 5.74 7.88
CA ILE A 68 4.34 5.22 7.69
C ILE A 68 4.05 3.93 8.48
N HIS A 69 5.03 3.03 8.60
CA HIS A 69 4.89 1.77 9.34
C HIS A 69 4.85 1.92 10.87
N HIS A 70 5.17 3.10 11.41
CA HIS A 70 5.06 3.42 12.84
C HIS A 70 3.75 4.14 13.21
N HIS A 71 2.93 4.53 12.22
CA HIS A 71 1.67 5.21 12.50
C HIS A 71 0.62 4.21 12.99
N LEU A 72 -0.09 4.59 14.05
CA LEU A 72 -1.15 3.77 14.64
C LEU A 72 -2.27 3.47 13.63
N GLU A 73 -2.54 4.39 12.70
CA GLU A 73 -3.51 4.20 11.61
C GLU A 73 -3.10 3.04 10.69
N THR A 74 -1.81 2.98 10.31
CA THR A 74 -1.26 1.86 9.53
C THR A 74 -1.38 0.56 10.31
N VAL A 75 -0.98 0.54 11.58
CA VAL A 75 -1.05 -0.67 12.41
C VAL A 75 -2.49 -1.17 12.53
N ALA A 76 -3.44 -0.26 12.79
CA ALA A 76 -4.85 -0.59 12.89
C ALA A 76 -5.42 -1.16 11.59
N GLU A 77 -5.03 -0.62 10.43
CA GLU A 77 -5.46 -1.15 9.13
C GLU A 77 -4.88 -2.53 8.85
N ILE A 78 -3.62 -2.76 9.18
CA ILE A 78 -3.02 -4.10 9.07
C ILE A 78 -3.75 -5.09 9.98
N GLU A 79 -4.03 -4.72 11.23
CA GLU A 79 -4.83 -5.57 12.13
C GLU A 79 -6.23 -5.86 11.57
N ARG A 80 -6.90 -4.85 11.01
CA ARG A 80 -8.22 -5.01 10.37
C ARG A 80 -8.16 -5.99 9.20
N ILE A 81 -7.17 -5.87 8.32
CA ILE A 81 -6.95 -6.76 7.17
C ILE A 81 -6.69 -8.20 7.66
N LEU A 82 -5.82 -8.38 8.64
CA LEU A 82 -5.51 -9.70 9.19
C LEU A 82 -6.74 -10.36 9.82
N ARG A 83 -7.54 -9.61 10.58
CA ARG A 83 -8.81 -10.11 11.15
C ARG A 83 -9.81 -10.47 10.07
N GLN A 84 -9.91 -9.67 9.00
CA GLN A 84 -10.76 -9.97 7.85
C GLN A 84 -10.37 -11.31 7.22
N HIS A 85 -9.08 -11.54 6.95
CA HIS A 85 -8.63 -12.82 6.38
C HIS A 85 -8.80 -14.02 7.33
N LEU A 86 -8.71 -13.82 8.65
CA LEU A 86 -9.02 -14.89 9.61
C LEU A 86 -10.50 -15.32 9.53
N LEU A 87 -11.40 -14.38 9.29
CA LEU A 87 -12.83 -14.67 9.08
C LEU A 87 -13.06 -15.37 7.73
N GLU A 88 -12.43 -14.88 6.66
CA GLU A 88 -12.55 -15.45 5.30
C GLU A 88 -12.01 -16.89 5.22
N THR A 89 -10.94 -17.20 5.97
CA THR A 89 -10.34 -18.55 6.01
C THR A 89 -11.03 -19.51 6.98
N GLY A 90 -12.05 -19.06 7.71
CA GLY A 90 -12.80 -19.88 8.67
C GLY A 90 -12.05 -20.22 9.96
N LEU A 91 -10.81 -19.75 10.13
CA LEU A 91 -10.00 -19.94 11.34
C LEU A 91 -10.49 -19.07 12.52
N GLY A 92 -11.31 -18.05 12.25
CA GLY A 92 -11.85 -17.12 13.25
C GLY A 92 -13.11 -17.58 14.01
N GLN A 93 -13.66 -18.78 13.76
CA GLN A 93 -14.89 -19.26 14.41
C GLN A 93 -14.67 -20.15 15.66
N GLY A 94 -13.46 -20.18 16.22
CA GLY A 94 -13.17 -20.86 17.49
C GLY A 94 -13.29 -19.91 18.68
N GLY A 95 -14.51 -19.70 19.16
CA GLY A 95 -14.82 -18.96 20.40
C GLY A 95 -16.03 -19.56 21.09
#